data_AF-T0YMK2-F1
#
_entry.id   AF-T0YMK2-F1
#
_cell.length_a   1.000
_cell.length_b   1.000
_cell.length_c   1.000
_cell.angle_alpha   90.00
_cell.angle_beta   90.00
_cell.angle_gamma   90.00
#
_symmetry.space_group_name_H-M   'P 1'
#
loop_
_entity.id
_entity.type
_entity.pdbx_description
1 polymer ?
#
loop_
_entity_poly.entity_id
_entity_poly.type
_entity_poly.pdbx_seq_one_letter_code
_entity_poly.pdbx_strand_id
1 'polypeptide(L)'
;MTPVGIINGTPNFPTMVAAEGGFIAVLANGATPFQTVTFYSRNSLERLDRLAAFAKVAPTKPMAWATSGGNGTALNPEHAGAAGVVYVPKENVALKIRQAKATLAAESNPNPIPTALLSHSDLFQGLTAGTDGIFYATGGDSDNVVALRDVHGRVQVLHQYTLQWQSFPKDQYPYQYQGDHQKKHLFYPDSVVVGPSNHHLYVTGMLSNSLARINIATGETDYVNVGAYPFAVTLADQRQRLVVSDWGGNGITVLDRATFHVIGHIATGPAEDPATIAAGVHPTAMIALSDSPNVFVADANVDKVVEVDTQTMRPLRVIYDSPYHNAPPGSYPDGLAVADGELFVANSGNNDVAVYDVHTGERLGLIPTAWYPTALAVNDGALYVTCAKGLGSGPDLQWQYIGNMMHGVLQKVNLSELPRHLAQWTRESLHNDGFALAQRTARHTQDARTTTFLKKHIRYVVFILRENKSFDEDLGDYSAAGKWADSHFDLYNQKELPNLYSLAHHYALFVNFMADGEVTAQGHQWVDGASDSDVVQRLWPEYYSNRGLLWNAGPGGSASLMPQAPGAHNPYHYYEKLGDFTNPWISYPQRLYLFNNLLQNQVSFEDFGEDTTRARDGVIRSALKSHVAKIYPSWVPF
;
A
#
# COMPACT_ATOMS: atom_id res chain seq x y z
N MET A 1 -23.84 -4.90 -9.90
CA MET A 1 -22.89 -3.97 -10.54
C MET A 1 -22.07 -3.41 -9.40
N THR A 2 -20.80 -3.80 -9.32
CA THR A 2 -19.84 -3.33 -8.32
C THR A 2 -18.81 -2.45 -9.02
N PRO A 3 -18.35 -1.35 -8.42
CA PRO A 3 -18.75 -0.77 -7.11
C PRO A 3 -20.19 -0.22 -7.07
N VAL A 4 -20.69 0.10 -5.86
CA VAL A 4 -22.01 0.69 -5.61
C VAL A 4 -21.95 2.19 -5.32
N GLY A 5 -23.07 2.90 -5.50
CA GLY A 5 -23.14 4.34 -5.28
C GLY A 5 -22.64 5.16 -6.48
N ILE A 6 -22.17 6.39 -6.22
CA ILE A 6 -21.62 7.27 -7.26
C ILE A 6 -20.10 7.09 -7.26
N ILE A 7 -19.49 6.96 -8.44
CA ILE A 7 -18.03 6.87 -8.59
C ILE A 7 -17.50 7.96 -9.52
N ASN A 8 -16.28 8.41 -9.26
CA ASN A 8 -15.47 9.16 -10.22
C ASN A 8 -14.02 8.69 -10.13
N GLY A 9 -13.28 8.73 -11.24
CA GLY A 9 -11.88 8.32 -11.25
C GLY A 9 -10.99 9.31 -10.50
N THR A 10 -9.84 8.84 -10.04
CA THR A 10 -8.77 9.66 -9.45
C THR A 10 -7.48 9.44 -10.25
N PRO A 11 -6.47 10.31 -10.07
CA PRO A 11 -5.09 10.00 -10.47
C PRO A 11 -4.58 8.67 -9.89
N ASN A 12 -3.45 8.18 -10.40
CA ASN A 12 -2.82 6.90 -10.03
C ASN A 12 -2.61 6.81 -8.51
N PHE A 13 -3.14 5.72 -7.92
CA PHE A 13 -2.95 5.34 -6.51
C PHE A 13 -3.41 6.39 -5.47
N PRO A 14 -4.72 6.66 -5.33
CA PRO A 14 -5.26 7.44 -4.21
C PRO A 14 -5.02 6.73 -2.86
N THR A 15 -4.39 7.44 -1.93
CA THR A 15 -4.00 6.90 -0.62
C THR A 15 -4.82 7.47 0.52
N MET A 16 -5.39 8.67 0.36
CA MET A 16 -6.20 9.34 1.38
C MET A 16 -7.37 10.12 0.83
N VAL A 17 -8.41 10.23 1.66
CA VAL A 17 -9.56 11.12 1.46
C VAL A 17 -9.84 11.92 2.72
N ALA A 18 -10.12 13.21 2.55
CA ALA A 18 -10.58 14.09 3.62
C ALA A 18 -11.80 14.87 3.13
N ALA A 19 -12.73 15.17 4.04
CA ALA A 19 -13.99 15.83 3.71
C ALA A 19 -14.23 17.03 4.63
N GLU A 20 -14.43 18.21 4.06
CA GLU A 20 -14.74 19.43 4.81
C GLU A 20 -15.75 20.29 4.04
N GLY A 21 -16.82 20.72 4.71
CA GLY A 21 -17.84 21.56 4.09
C GLY A 21 -18.42 20.93 2.82
N GLY A 22 -18.32 21.63 1.69
CA GLY A 22 -18.80 21.17 0.37
C GLY A 22 -17.78 20.39 -0.45
N PHE A 23 -16.59 20.11 0.09
CA PHE A 23 -15.46 19.55 -0.66
C PHE A 23 -15.02 18.19 -0.12
N ILE A 24 -14.60 17.33 -1.06
CA ILE A 24 -13.86 16.10 -0.79
C ILE A 24 -12.49 16.27 -1.44
N ALA A 25 -11.43 16.19 -0.65
CA ALA A 25 -10.05 16.20 -1.15
C ALA A 25 -9.52 14.77 -1.17
N VAL A 26 -8.89 14.38 -2.28
CA VAL A 26 -8.25 13.06 -2.44
C VAL A 26 -6.78 13.27 -2.76
N LEU A 27 -5.90 12.67 -1.94
CA LEU A 27 -4.48 12.61 -2.20
C LEU A 27 -4.17 11.35 -3.00
N ALA A 28 -3.41 11.51 -4.09
CA ALA A 28 -2.90 10.39 -4.88
C ALA A 28 -1.38 10.47 -5.04
N ASN A 29 -0.71 9.37 -4.66
CA ASN A 29 0.75 9.23 -4.61
C ASN A 29 1.21 8.05 -5.48
N GLY A 30 0.81 8.10 -6.74
CA GLY A 30 1.10 7.08 -7.73
C GLY A 30 2.54 7.05 -8.25
N ALA A 31 2.82 6.08 -9.14
CA ALA A 31 4.11 5.96 -9.83
C ALA A 31 4.27 6.97 -10.99
N THR A 32 3.96 8.23 -10.71
CA THR A 32 3.97 9.36 -11.64
C THR A 32 5.04 10.38 -11.22
N PRO A 33 5.58 11.24 -12.09
CA PRO A 33 6.58 12.26 -11.70
C PRO A 33 6.08 13.36 -10.76
N PHE A 34 4.79 13.34 -10.40
CA PHE A 34 4.10 14.29 -9.56
C PHE A 34 2.97 13.61 -8.78
N GLN A 35 2.58 14.20 -7.67
CA GLN A 35 1.50 13.73 -6.80
C GLN A 35 0.42 14.79 -6.78
N THR A 36 -0.78 14.41 -6.37
CA THR A 36 -1.91 15.34 -6.44
C THR A 36 -2.75 15.35 -5.20
N VAL A 37 -3.32 16.51 -4.91
CA VAL A 37 -4.54 16.64 -4.10
C VAL A 37 -5.63 17.15 -5.03
N THR A 38 -6.63 16.32 -5.32
CA THR A 38 -7.75 16.67 -6.19
C THR A 38 -9.01 16.92 -5.36
N PHE A 39 -9.67 18.04 -5.61
CA PHE A 39 -10.91 18.46 -4.95
C PHE A 39 -12.12 18.05 -5.78
N TYR A 40 -13.10 17.45 -5.12
CA TYR A 40 -14.34 16.98 -5.69
C TYR A 40 -15.53 17.65 -4.99
N SER A 41 -16.59 17.90 -5.76
CA SER A 41 -17.88 18.30 -5.21
C SER A 41 -18.42 17.19 -4.33
N ARG A 42 -18.72 17.50 -3.07
CA ARG A 42 -19.36 16.57 -2.14
C ARG A 42 -20.68 16.02 -2.70
N ASN A 43 -21.43 16.82 -3.45
CA ASN A 43 -22.76 16.45 -3.91
C ASN A 43 -22.71 15.48 -5.11
N SER A 44 -21.92 15.81 -6.14
CA SER A 44 -21.90 15.11 -7.43
C SER A 44 -20.66 14.25 -7.69
N LEU A 45 -19.62 14.34 -6.84
CA LEU A 45 -18.27 13.88 -7.13
C LEU A 45 -17.66 14.48 -8.41
N GLU A 46 -18.15 15.62 -8.91
CA GLU A 46 -17.50 16.33 -10.00
C GLU A 46 -16.12 16.83 -9.56
N ARG A 47 -15.08 16.66 -10.39
CA ARG A 47 -13.75 17.22 -10.11
C ARG A 47 -13.81 18.73 -10.26
N LEU A 48 -13.44 19.45 -9.21
CA LEU A 48 -13.50 20.91 -9.17
C LEU A 48 -12.15 21.52 -9.49
N ASP A 49 -11.09 21.04 -8.83
CA ASP A 49 -9.74 21.61 -8.93
C ASP A 49 -8.69 20.66 -8.34
N ARG A 50 -7.42 21.04 -8.40
CA ARG A 50 -6.29 20.20 -8.01
C ARG A 50 -5.01 20.99 -7.74
N LEU A 51 -4.21 20.46 -6.81
CA LEU A 51 -2.78 20.71 -6.72
C LEU A 51 -2.01 19.56 -7.39
N ALA A 52 -1.01 19.86 -8.21
CA ALA A 52 0.01 18.92 -8.65
C ALA A 52 1.38 19.32 -8.10
N ALA A 53 1.96 18.48 -7.25
CA ALA A 53 3.24 18.69 -6.59
C ALA A 53 4.36 17.93 -7.32
N PHE A 54 5.45 18.62 -7.61
CA PHE A 54 6.63 18.09 -8.28
C PHE A 54 7.84 18.22 -7.36
N ALA A 55 8.55 17.11 -7.11
CA ALA A 55 9.79 17.13 -6.32
C ALA A 55 10.87 18.05 -6.94
N LYS A 56 10.75 18.37 -8.24
CA LYS A 56 11.59 19.30 -8.99
C LYS A 56 10.78 20.50 -9.47
N VAL A 57 11.33 21.28 -10.41
CA VAL A 57 10.60 22.38 -11.04
C VAL A 57 9.42 21.81 -11.84
N ALA A 58 8.22 22.30 -11.55
CA ALA A 58 7.01 21.93 -12.26
C ALA A 58 7.04 22.46 -13.70
N PRO A 59 6.64 21.67 -14.70
CA PRO A 59 6.55 22.16 -16.07
C PRO A 59 5.35 23.10 -16.23
N THR A 60 5.53 24.19 -16.96
CA THR A 60 4.44 25.16 -17.24
C THR A 60 3.65 24.83 -18.50
N LYS A 61 4.05 23.79 -19.24
CA LYS A 61 3.42 23.28 -20.46
C LYS A 61 3.56 21.76 -20.49
N PRO A 62 2.70 21.05 -21.23
CA PRO A 62 2.93 19.64 -21.49
C PRO A 62 4.30 19.40 -22.14
N MET A 63 5.02 18.39 -21.69
CA MET A 63 6.36 18.07 -22.14
C MET A 63 6.47 16.59 -22.50
N ALA A 64 7.40 16.26 -23.39
CA ALA A 64 7.79 14.88 -23.68
C ALA A 64 9.31 14.78 -23.74
N TRP A 65 9.89 13.78 -23.08
CA TRP A 65 11.34 13.55 -23.06
C TRP A 65 11.68 12.07 -23.04
N ALA A 66 12.94 11.75 -23.34
CA ALA A 66 13.48 10.39 -23.22
C ALA A 66 14.21 10.24 -21.87
N THR A 67 14.05 9.10 -21.21
CA THR A 67 14.73 8.74 -19.94
C THR A 67 16.03 7.99 -20.21
N SER A 68 16.95 8.01 -19.23
CA SER A 68 18.14 7.16 -19.22
C SER A 68 17.72 5.69 -19.06
N GLY A 69 17.93 4.89 -20.10
CA GLY A 69 17.30 3.56 -20.25
C GLY A 69 16.56 3.44 -21.58
N GLY A 70 16.17 4.60 -22.14
CA GLY A 70 15.70 4.82 -23.49
C GLY A 70 14.20 5.10 -23.61
N ASN A 71 13.45 5.09 -22.51
CA ASN A 71 11.99 5.19 -22.50
C ASN A 71 11.51 6.61 -22.81
N GLY A 72 10.44 6.78 -23.59
CA GLY A 72 9.77 8.07 -23.72
C GLY A 72 8.84 8.32 -22.53
N THR A 73 8.69 9.57 -22.07
CA THR A 73 7.67 9.96 -21.10
C THR A 73 6.99 11.23 -21.58
N ALA A 74 5.66 11.20 -21.68
CA ALA A 74 4.83 12.39 -21.81
C ALA A 74 4.35 12.82 -20.43
N LEU A 75 4.38 14.12 -20.16
CA LEU A 75 3.93 14.72 -18.92
C LEU A 75 2.97 15.86 -19.26
N ASN A 76 1.75 15.81 -18.73
CA ASN A 76 0.81 16.93 -18.77
C ASN A 76 0.43 17.36 -17.35
N PRO A 77 0.95 18.50 -16.87
CA PRO A 77 0.63 18.98 -15.53
C PRO A 77 -0.87 19.30 -15.35
N GLU A 78 -1.61 19.54 -16.42
CA GLU A 78 -3.05 19.85 -16.38
C GLU A 78 -3.95 18.60 -16.44
N HIS A 79 -3.40 17.39 -16.52
CA HIS A 79 -4.19 16.17 -16.71
C HIS A 79 -3.99 15.12 -15.61
N ALA A 80 -5.07 14.43 -15.24
CA ALA A 80 -5.17 13.56 -14.06
C ALA A 80 -4.44 12.22 -14.19
N GLY A 81 -4.09 11.81 -15.41
CA GLY A 81 -3.37 10.56 -15.70
C GLY A 81 -2.09 10.75 -16.52
N ALA A 82 -1.63 11.98 -16.74
CA ALA A 82 -0.54 12.22 -17.70
C ALA A 82 0.84 12.11 -17.07
N ALA A 83 1.15 10.94 -16.56
CA ALA A 83 2.34 10.24 -16.98
C ALA A 83 1.84 8.81 -17.21
N GLY A 84 2.03 8.12 -18.33
CA GLY A 84 2.79 8.37 -19.55
C GLY A 84 2.80 7.11 -20.43
N VAL A 85 3.46 7.13 -21.60
CA VAL A 85 3.61 5.94 -22.47
C VAL A 85 5.05 5.76 -23.03
N VAL A 86 5.71 4.76 -22.45
CA VAL A 86 6.73 3.71 -22.79
C VAL A 86 7.68 3.78 -23.97
N TYR A 87 8.66 2.91 -23.73
CA TYR A 87 9.79 2.47 -24.49
C TYR A 87 9.60 1.18 -25.30
N VAL A 88 10.15 1.22 -26.52
CA VAL A 88 10.71 0.05 -27.19
C VAL A 88 12.24 0.19 -27.17
N PRO A 89 13.01 -0.80 -26.65
CA PRO A 89 14.45 -0.82 -26.79
C PRO A 89 14.88 -0.71 -28.25
N LYS A 90 15.77 0.26 -28.54
CA LYS A 90 16.43 0.54 -29.84
C LYS A 90 15.66 1.39 -30.87
N GLU A 91 14.55 2.05 -30.52
CA GLU A 91 13.90 3.02 -31.44
C GLU A 91 14.58 4.41 -31.47
N ASN A 92 14.41 5.11 -32.60
CA ASN A 92 14.91 6.47 -32.82
C ASN A 92 14.21 7.49 -31.88
N VAL A 93 14.98 8.40 -31.27
CA VAL A 93 14.51 9.46 -30.35
C VAL A 93 13.34 10.29 -30.92
N ALA A 94 13.35 10.61 -32.21
CA ALA A 94 12.29 11.38 -32.84
C ALA A 94 10.95 10.62 -32.92
N LEU A 95 10.98 9.30 -33.06
CA LEU A 95 9.79 8.46 -33.06
C LEU A 95 9.19 8.37 -31.65
N LYS A 96 10.04 8.22 -30.63
CA LYS A 96 9.64 8.22 -29.20
C LYS A 96 8.91 9.49 -28.80
N ILE A 97 9.46 10.65 -29.20
CA ILE A 97 8.81 11.94 -28.94
C ILE A 97 7.46 12.04 -29.66
N ARG A 98 7.30 11.45 -30.86
CA ARG A 98 6.01 11.44 -31.57
C ARG A 98 4.98 10.53 -30.90
N GLN A 99 5.36 9.33 -30.47
CA GLN A 99 4.48 8.42 -29.73
C GLN A 99 4.01 9.05 -28.42
N ALA A 100 4.94 9.60 -27.62
CA ALA A 100 4.63 10.34 -26.40
C ALA A 100 3.65 11.52 -26.66
N LYS A 101 3.82 12.26 -27.76
CA LYS A 101 2.89 13.33 -28.16
C LYS A 101 1.52 12.81 -28.61
N ALA A 102 1.46 11.65 -29.26
CA ALA A 102 0.21 11.04 -29.68
C ALA A 102 -0.60 10.54 -28.47
N THR A 103 0.05 9.91 -27.50
CA THR A 103 -0.54 9.56 -26.21
C THR A 103 -1.04 10.79 -25.46
N LEU A 104 -0.25 11.86 -25.39
CA LEU A 104 -0.68 13.12 -24.77
C LEU A 104 -2.00 13.64 -25.38
N ALA A 105 -2.21 13.43 -26.68
CA ALA A 105 -3.43 13.79 -27.40
C ALA A 105 -4.56 12.74 -27.26
N ALA A 106 -4.24 11.48 -26.93
CA ALA A 106 -5.22 10.43 -26.70
C ALA A 106 -5.73 10.42 -25.25
N GLU A 107 -4.84 10.69 -24.28
CA GLU A 107 -5.16 10.86 -22.85
C GLU A 107 -5.77 12.22 -22.54
N SER A 108 -5.81 13.16 -23.49
CA SER A 108 -6.41 14.47 -23.24
C SER A 108 -7.92 14.33 -23.02
N ASN A 109 -8.34 14.42 -21.75
CA ASN A 109 -9.71 14.77 -21.40
C ASN A 109 -10.10 16.06 -22.15
N PRO A 110 -11.25 16.12 -22.83
CA PRO A 110 -11.71 17.33 -23.50
C PRO A 110 -11.96 18.51 -22.55
N ASN A 111 -12.09 18.26 -21.23
CA ASN A 111 -12.36 19.27 -20.21
C ASN A 111 -11.32 19.21 -19.08
N PRO A 112 -10.13 19.82 -19.26
CA PRO A 112 -9.15 19.93 -18.17
C PRO A 112 -9.75 20.69 -16.98
N ILE A 113 -9.49 20.21 -15.77
CA ILE A 113 -9.83 20.96 -14.55
C ILE A 113 -8.73 21.99 -14.27
N PRO A 114 -9.03 23.11 -13.59
CA PRO A 114 -8.01 23.98 -13.05
C PRO A 114 -6.97 23.17 -12.25
N THR A 115 -5.71 23.58 -12.32
CA THR A 115 -4.63 22.89 -11.61
C THR A 115 -3.55 23.87 -11.20
N ALA A 116 -3.29 23.94 -9.90
CA ALA A 116 -2.16 24.65 -9.32
C ALA A 116 -0.92 23.76 -9.33
N LEU A 117 0.23 24.34 -9.67
CA LEU A 117 1.50 23.63 -9.72
C LEU A 117 2.38 24.04 -8.53
N LEU A 118 2.89 23.06 -7.81
CA LEU A 118 3.85 23.25 -6.73
C LEU A 118 5.18 22.61 -7.13
N SER A 119 6.22 23.42 -7.20
CA SER A 119 7.59 22.96 -7.47
C SER A 119 8.35 22.71 -6.18
N HIS A 120 9.35 21.84 -6.23
CA HIS A 120 10.22 21.51 -5.09
C HIS A 120 9.45 21.00 -3.87
N SER A 121 8.36 20.27 -4.11
CA SER A 121 7.56 19.62 -3.07
C SER A 121 7.11 18.25 -3.56
N ASP A 122 7.05 17.31 -2.65
CA ASP A 122 6.49 15.98 -2.85
C ASP A 122 5.20 15.87 -2.03
N LEU A 123 4.42 14.80 -2.20
CA LEU A 123 3.31 14.44 -1.32
C LEU A 123 3.38 12.94 -1.03
N PHE A 124 3.05 12.52 0.19
CA PHE A 124 3.10 11.11 0.56
C PHE A 124 1.71 10.49 0.74
N GLN A 125 1.27 10.32 2.00
CA GLN A 125 0.04 9.61 2.31
C GLN A 125 -0.76 10.29 3.42
N GLY A 126 -0.44 11.52 3.82
CA GLY A 126 -1.23 12.25 4.80
C GLY A 126 -2.09 13.31 4.16
N LEU A 127 -3.37 13.28 4.49
CA LEU A 127 -4.31 14.33 4.16
C LEU A 127 -5.31 14.48 5.31
N THR A 128 -5.52 15.71 5.78
CA THR A 128 -6.56 16.00 6.78
C THR A 128 -7.25 17.32 6.49
N ALA A 129 -8.51 17.40 6.91
CA ALA A 129 -9.27 18.64 6.91
C ALA A 129 -8.98 19.45 8.18
N GLY A 130 -8.81 20.75 8.01
CA GLY A 130 -8.76 21.74 9.08
C GLY A 130 -10.12 22.40 9.28
N THR A 131 -10.09 23.71 9.54
CA THR A 131 -11.29 24.54 9.50
C THR A 131 -11.20 25.55 8.37
N ASP A 132 -12.33 26.18 8.08
CA ASP A 132 -12.44 27.24 7.09
C ASP A 132 -11.97 26.77 5.69
N GLY A 133 -12.19 25.49 5.38
CA GLY A 133 -11.85 24.88 4.10
C GLY A 133 -10.36 24.69 3.85
N ILE A 134 -9.53 24.66 4.91
CA ILE A 134 -8.10 24.37 4.79
C ILE A 134 -7.89 22.86 4.85
N PHE A 135 -7.12 22.32 3.91
CA PHE A 135 -6.63 20.96 3.95
C PHE A 135 -5.12 20.97 4.17
N TYR A 136 -4.61 20.01 4.94
CA TYR A 136 -3.17 19.83 5.14
C TYR A 136 -2.76 18.51 4.51
N ALA A 137 -1.74 18.55 3.65
CA ALA A 137 -1.17 17.38 2.99
C ALA A 137 0.31 17.22 3.37
N THR A 138 0.74 16.00 3.64
CA THR A 138 2.13 15.72 4.04
C THR A 138 3.03 15.47 2.85
N GLY A 139 4.27 15.92 2.98
CA GLY A 139 5.19 16.09 1.86
C GLY A 139 6.24 15.01 1.68
N GLY A 140 6.22 13.90 2.42
CA GLY A 140 7.18 12.80 2.26
C GLY A 140 8.64 13.25 2.11
N ASP A 141 9.24 13.00 0.93
CA ASP A 141 10.64 13.34 0.61
C ASP A 141 10.97 14.84 0.73
N SER A 142 9.95 15.71 0.60
CA SER A 142 10.14 17.16 0.74
C SER A 142 10.20 17.67 2.19
N ASP A 143 10.05 16.78 3.19
CA ASP A 143 10.13 17.13 4.61
C ASP A 143 9.20 18.31 4.97
N ASN A 144 8.00 18.37 4.41
CA ASN A 144 7.08 19.47 4.69
C ASN A 144 5.63 19.02 4.91
N VAL A 145 4.82 19.94 5.42
CA VAL A 145 3.35 19.86 5.37
C VAL A 145 2.83 21.07 4.63
N VAL A 146 2.00 20.83 3.62
CA VAL A 146 1.43 21.86 2.74
C VAL A 146 0.00 22.18 3.20
N ALA A 147 -0.26 23.44 3.52
CA ALA A 147 -1.61 23.94 3.78
C ALA A 147 -2.24 24.46 2.49
N LEU A 148 -3.42 23.95 2.17
CA LEU A 148 -4.11 24.13 0.89
C LEU A 148 -5.53 24.66 1.13
N ARG A 149 -6.01 25.53 0.25
CA ARG A 149 -7.42 25.97 0.25
C ARG A 149 -7.87 26.28 -1.16
N ASP A 150 -9.12 25.95 -1.50
CA ASP A 150 -9.77 26.49 -2.70
C ASP A 150 -10.17 27.95 -2.46
N VAL A 151 -9.62 28.85 -3.28
CA VAL A 151 -9.92 30.28 -3.27
C VAL A 151 -10.44 30.69 -4.64
N HIS A 152 -11.77 30.83 -4.74
CA HIS A 152 -12.49 31.18 -5.96
C HIS A 152 -12.34 30.15 -7.09
N GLY A 153 -12.45 28.85 -6.76
CA GLY A 153 -12.30 27.75 -7.72
C GLY A 153 -10.86 27.54 -8.16
N ARG A 154 -9.91 27.95 -7.31
CA ARG A 154 -8.46 27.81 -7.49
C ARG A 154 -7.79 27.39 -6.18
N VAL A 155 -7.22 26.20 -6.14
CA VAL A 155 -6.42 25.67 -5.03
C VAL A 155 -5.17 26.53 -4.90
N GLN A 156 -4.95 27.04 -3.71
CA GLN A 156 -3.77 27.83 -3.36
C GLN A 156 -3.03 27.16 -2.21
N VAL A 157 -1.71 27.15 -2.32
CA VAL A 157 -0.82 26.82 -1.20
C VAL A 157 -0.74 28.05 -0.30
N LEU A 158 -1.30 27.94 0.90
CA LEU A 158 -1.32 29.01 1.89
C LEU A 158 -0.01 29.07 2.67
N HIS A 159 0.54 27.90 3.00
CA HIS A 159 1.75 27.77 3.79
C HIS A 159 2.43 26.41 3.55
N GLN A 160 3.74 26.34 3.81
CA GLN A 160 4.51 25.10 3.84
C GLN A 160 5.31 25.05 5.14
N TYR A 161 4.96 24.12 6.03
CA TYR A 161 5.66 23.90 7.30
C TYR A 161 6.81 22.96 7.05
N THR A 162 8.06 23.41 7.23
CA THR A 162 9.24 22.55 7.04
C THR A 162 9.53 21.77 8.31
N LEU A 163 9.81 20.49 8.15
CA LEU A 163 10.18 19.53 9.17
C LEU A 163 11.63 19.11 8.99
N GLN A 164 12.24 18.57 10.05
CA GLN A 164 13.64 18.20 10.06
C GLN A 164 13.81 16.90 10.83
N TRP A 165 14.74 16.05 10.39
CA TRP A 165 15.16 14.90 11.16
C TRP A 165 15.91 15.33 12.43
N GLN A 166 15.71 14.59 13.51
CA GLN A 166 16.37 14.76 14.78
C GLN A 166 16.81 13.41 15.34
N SER A 167 17.90 13.41 16.10
CA SER A 167 18.37 12.22 16.82
C SER A 167 17.74 12.13 18.21
N PHE A 168 17.43 10.92 18.65
CA PHE A 168 17.00 10.66 20.03
C PHE A 168 18.06 9.91 20.84
N PRO A 169 18.03 10.05 22.18
CA PRO A 169 18.83 9.24 23.08
C PRO A 169 18.67 7.73 22.85
N LYS A 170 19.73 6.94 23.10
CA LYS A 170 19.74 5.48 22.84
C LYS A 170 18.77 4.67 23.71
N ASP A 171 18.29 5.26 24.81
CA ASP A 171 17.28 4.70 25.70
C ASP A 171 15.83 4.97 25.21
N GLN A 172 15.66 5.73 24.13
CA GLN A 172 14.38 5.95 23.44
C GLN A 172 14.34 5.11 22.16
N TYR A 173 14.18 3.79 22.32
CA TYR A 173 14.09 2.90 21.16
C TYR A 173 12.73 3.02 20.47
N PRO A 174 12.67 3.07 19.12
CA PRO A 174 13.80 3.10 18.18
C PRO A 174 14.40 4.50 18.02
N TYR A 175 15.73 4.59 18.15
CA TYR A 175 16.49 5.85 18.04
C TYR A 175 17.31 5.96 16.75
N GLN A 176 17.35 4.89 15.94
CA GLN A 176 18.11 4.84 14.69
C GLN A 176 17.24 5.31 13.52
N TYR A 177 17.83 6.09 12.61
CA TYR A 177 17.16 6.47 11.35
C TYR A 177 16.76 5.21 10.57
N GLN A 178 15.54 5.20 10.02
CA GLN A 178 14.98 4.02 9.38
C GLN A 178 15.15 4.00 7.85
N GLY A 179 15.62 5.09 7.25
CA GLY A 179 15.79 5.21 5.80
C GLY A 179 17.18 4.82 5.30
N ASP A 180 17.44 5.15 4.03
CA ASP A 180 18.75 4.93 3.40
C ASP A 180 19.84 5.81 4.04
N HIS A 181 20.73 5.18 4.81
CA HIS A 181 21.87 5.83 5.47
C HIS A 181 22.92 6.42 4.52
N GLN A 182 22.85 6.12 3.22
CA GLN A 182 23.71 6.75 2.21
C GLN A 182 23.14 8.09 1.72
N LYS A 183 21.87 8.39 2.03
CA LYS A 183 21.18 9.63 1.69
C LYS A 183 21.08 10.56 2.90
N LYS A 184 20.60 11.78 2.65
CA LYS A 184 20.25 12.74 3.70
C LYS A 184 19.15 12.11 4.58
N HIS A 185 19.32 12.16 5.90
CA HIS A 185 18.25 11.78 6.82
C HIS A 185 17.07 12.74 6.71
N LEU A 186 15.87 12.17 6.63
CA LEU A 186 14.61 12.88 6.49
C LEU A 186 13.71 12.64 7.71
N PHE A 187 12.85 13.60 8.02
CA PHE A 187 11.72 13.35 8.93
C PHE A 187 10.71 12.43 8.24
N TYR A 188 10.46 12.71 6.95
CA TYR A 188 9.53 12.01 6.09
C TYR A 188 8.08 12.04 6.62
N PRO A 189 7.38 13.17 6.45
CA PRO A 189 6.02 13.37 6.94
C PRO A 189 5.03 12.41 6.30
N ASP A 190 4.29 11.66 7.13
CA ASP A 190 3.28 10.70 6.69
C ASP A 190 1.87 11.12 7.07
N SER A 191 1.33 10.77 8.24
CA SER A 191 0.00 11.18 8.67
C SER A 191 0.02 12.56 9.32
N VAL A 192 -1.11 13.28 9.26
CA VAL A 192 -1.32 14.59 9.88
C VAL A 192 -2.70 14.69 10.50
N VAL A 193 -2.80 15.26 11.70
CA VAL A 193 -4.07 15.66 12.32
C VAL A 193 -4.02 17.07 12.87
N VAL A 194 -5.15 17.76 12.82
CA VAL A 194 -5.30 19.10 13.38
C VAL A 194 -5.73 19.02 14.84
N GLY A 195 -4.94 19.67 15.71
CA GLY A 195 -5.23 19.81 17.12
C GLY A 195 -6.45 20.67 17.43
N PRO A 196 -6.97 20.61 18.67
CA PRO A 196 -8.03 21.52 19.12
C PRO A 196 -7.71 22.99 18.83
N SER A 197 -8.75 23.75 18.47
CA SER A 197 -8.67 25.19 18.18
C SER A 197 -7.76 25.57 17.01
N ASN A 198 -7.31 24.62 16.18
CA ASN A 198 -6.37 24.84 15.07
C ASN A 198 -5.07 25.56 15.48
N HIS A 199 -4.60 25.30 16.70
CA HIS A 199 -3.33 25.88 17.14
C HIS A 199 -2.13 25.05 16.70
N HIS A 200 -2.30 23.73 16.58
CA HIS A 200 -1.20 22.83 16.25
C HIS A 200 -1.58 21.78 15.21
N LEU A 201 -0.62 21.39 14.36
CA LEU A 201 -0.63 20.14 13.61
C LEU A 201 0.19 19.10 14.37
N TYR A 202 -0.24 17.84 14.29
CA TYR A 202 0.54 16.70 14.74
C TYR A 202 0.83 15.81 13.54
N VAL A 203 2.11 15.53 13.29
CA VAL A 203 2.56 14.90 12.04
C VAL A 203 3.49 13.75 12.35
N THR A 204 3.23 12.57 11.82
CA THR A 204 4.14 11.42 11.98
C THR A 204 5.33 11.56 11.03
N GLY A 205 6.52 11.30 11.56
CA GLY A 205 7.78 11.25 10.84
C GLY A 205 8.23 9.81 10.75
N MET A 206 7.85 9.17 9.63
CA MET A 206 7.96 7.73 9.47
C MET A 206 9.43 7.27 9.54
N LEU A 207 10.35 8.00 8.89
CA LEU A 207 11.78 7.61 8.88
C LEU A 207 12.54 8.12 10.11
N SER A 208 12.04 9.15 10.80
CA SER A 208 12.66 9.73 12.00
C SER A 208 12.20 9.13 13.32
N ASN A 209 11.27 8.17 13.32
CA ASN A 209 10.65 7.60 14.52
C ASN A 209 10.11 8.68 15.46
N SER A 210 9.38 9.65 14.92
CA SER A 210 8.95 10.80 15.70
C SER A 210 7.58 11.33 15.36
N LEU A 211 6.99 12.05 16.31
CA LEU A 211 5.83 12.89 16.10
C LEU A 211 6.29 14.35 16.19
N ALA A 212 5.93 15.16 15.20
CA ALA A 212 6.12 16.60 15.21
C ALA A 212 4.85 17.29 15.72
N ARG A 213 5.00 18.31 16.56
CA ARG A 213 3.95 19.26 16.96
C ARG A 213 4.29 20.62 16.39
N ILE A 214 3.56 21.04 15.37
CA ILE A 214 3.80 22.29 14.63
C ILE A 214 2.80 23.34 15.11
N ASN A 215 3.26 24.50 15.56
CA ASN A 215 2.38 25.66 15.76
C ASN A 215 1.93 26.20 14.40
N ILE A 216 0.62 26.21 14.14
CA ILE A 216 0.06 26.59 12.83
C ILE A 216 0.34 28.05 12.47
N ALA A 217 0.40 28.94 13.46
CA ALA A 217 0.60 30.37 13.25
C ALA A 217 2.06 30.75 13.06
N THR A 218 2.97 30.12 13.81
CA THR A 218 4.40 30.49 13.82
C THR A 218 5.28 29.56 13.00
N GLY A 219 4.84 28.33 12.75
CA GLY A 219 5.63 27.26 12.15
C GLY A 219 6.66 26.63 13.09
N GLU A 220 6.75 27.08 14.34
CA GLU A 220 7.63 26.48 15.35
C GLU A 220 7.23 25.03 15.59
N THR A 221 8.22 24.15 15.66
CA THR A 221 8.01 22.70 15.71
C THR A 221 8.78 22.06 16.85
N ASP A 222 8.06 21.28 17.67
CA ASP A 222 8.62 20.36 18.67
C ASP A 222 8.59 18.92 18.16
N TYR A 223 9.53 18.09 18.61
CA TYR A 223 9.61 16.67 18.23
C TYR A 223 9.68 15.78 19.46
N VAL A 224 9.04 14.61 19.37
CA VAL A 224 9.09 13.56 20.40
C VAL A 224 9.30 12.21 19.73
N ASN A 225 10.12 11.34 20.33
CA ASN A 225 10.32 9.98 19.83
C ASN A 225 9.04 9.18 20.03
N VAL A 226 8.66 8.45 19.00
CA VAL A 226 7.57 7.47 19.01
C VAL A 226 8.09 6.19 18.35
N GLY A 227 7.31 5.12 18.33
CA GLY A 227 7.76 3.79 17.92
C GLY A 227 8.28 3.70 16.47
N ALA A 228 8.51 2.47 16.02
CA ALA A 228 9.11 2.21 14.71
C ALA A 228 8.13 2.49 13.57
N TYR A 229 8.60 3.23 12.56
CA TYR A 229 7.79 3.67 11.41
C TYR A 229 6.42 4.23 11.82
N PRO A 230 6.38 5.36 12.54
CA PRO A 230 5.12 6.01 12.90
C PRO A 230 4.30 6.29 11.65
N PHE A 231 3.09 5.75 11.59
CA PHE A 231 2.27 5.80 10.37
C PHE A 231 1.05 6.71 10.57
N ALA A 232 0.01 6.25 11.27
CA ALA A 232 -1.19 7.03 11.54
C ALA A 232 -1.09 7.79 12.89
N VAL A 233 -1.74 8.95 12.99
CA VAL A 233 -1.95 9.65 14.27
C VAL A 233 -3.42 10.04 14.42
N THR A 234 -3.96 9.93 15.64
CA THR A 234 -5.32 10.39 15.97
C THR A 234 -5.39 11.04 17.35
N LEU A 235 -6.48 11.77 17.59
CA LEU A 235 -6.78 12.43 18.86
C LEU A 235 -7.87 11.65 19.60
N ALA A 236 -7.54 11.16 20.80
CA ALA A 236 -8.45 10.38 21.64
C ALA A 236 -8.73 11.07 22.97
N ASP A 237 -9.68 10.53 23.74
CA ASP A 237 -9.96 10.94 25.12
C ASP A 237 -10.25 12.44 25.24
N GLN A 238 -11.31 12.90 24.56
CA GLN A 238 -11.66 14.32 24.45
C GLN A 238 -10.49 15.19 23.91
N ARG A 239 -9.73 14.60 22.98
CA ARG A 239 -8.54 15.19 22.36
C ARG A 239 -7.42 15.51 23.37
N GLN A 240 -7.39 14.88 24.54
CA GLN A 240 -6.29 15.04 25.50
C GLN A 240 -5.11 14.13 25.17
N ARG A 241 -5.33 13.05 24.41
CA ARG A 241 -4.30 12.10 24.03
C ARG A 241 -4.03 12.15 22.54
N LEU A 242 -2.76 12.00 22.19
CA LEU A 242 -2.33 11.64 20.85
C LEU A 242 -2.06 10.15 20.83
N VAL A 243 -2.56 9.46 19.82
CA VAL A 243 -2.31 8.04 19.62
C VAL A 243 -1.64 7.89 18.27
N VAL A 244 -0.50 7.21 18.24
CA VAL A 244 0.33 7.01 17.06
C VAL A 244 0.45 5.52 16.79
N SER A 245 0.20 5.10 15.56
CA SER A 245 0.42 3.71 15.17
C SER A 245 1.87 3.47 14.82
N ASP A 246 2.41 2.37 15.34
CA ASP A 246 3.78 1.96 15.09
C ASP A 246 3.75 0.89 13.99
N TRP A 247 3.79 1.30 12.72
CA TRP A 247 3.67 0.40 11.56
C TRP A 247 4.77 -0.65 11.55
N GLY A 248 5.97 -0.21 11.94
CA GLY A 248 7.14 -1.02 12.22
C GLY A 248 7.15 -1.66 13.63
N GLY A 249 6.03 -1.64 14.33
CA GLY A 249 5.87 -2.20 15.66
C GLY A 249 4.80 -3.27 15.71
N ASN A 250 4.17 -3.37 16.87
CA ASN A 250 3.12 -4.35 17.18
C ASN A 250 1.94 -3.73 17.93
N GLY A 251 1.73 -2.43 17.72
CA GLY A 251 0.67 -1.68 18.36
C GLY A 251 0.82 -0.18 18.23
N ILE A 252 0.50 0.53 19.31
CA ILE A 252 0.39 1.98 19.31
C ILE A 252 1.19 2.61 20.47
N THR A 253 1.63 3.84 20.22
CA THR A 253 2.24 4.73 21.22
C THR A 253 1.23 5.82 21.61
N VAL A 254 1.04 6.04 22.91
CA VAL A 254 0.10 7.03 23.46
C VAL A 254 0.86 8.15 24.14
N LEU A 255 0.50 9.40 23.82
CA LEU A 255 1.10 10.61 24.39
C LEU A 255 0.03 11.49 25.04
N ASP A 256 0.41 12.20 26.10
CA ASP A 256 -0.35 13.33 26.59
C ASP A 256 -0.13 14.53 25.65
N ARG A 257 -1.21 15.09 25.10
CA ARG A 257 -1.13 16.14 24.08
C ARG A 257 -0.56 17.46 24.64
N ALA A 258 -0.92 17.80 25.87
CA ALA A 258 -0.59 19.10 26.46
C ALA A 258 0.91 19.18 26.79
N THR A 259 1.39 18.18 27.53
CA THR A 259 2.80 18.04 27.90
C THR A 259 3.67 17.56 26.74
N PHE A 260 3.08 16.90 25.74
CA PHE A 260 3.78 16.31 24.59
C PHE A 260 4.82 15.25 24.97
N HIS A 261 4.44 14.40 25.93
CA HIS A 261 5.26 13.28 26.41
C HIS A 261 4.55 11.95 26.18
N VAL A 262 5.32 10.91 25.87
CA VAL A 262 4.84 9.53 25.83
C VAL A 262 4.40 9.11 27.23
N ILE A 263 3.21 8.56 27.34
CA ILE A 263 2.60 8.09 28.59
C ILE A 263 2.36 6.57 28.62
N GLY A 264 2.50 5.89 27.47
CA GLY A 264 2.41 4.44 27.41
C GLY A 264 2.39 3.88 25.99
N HIS A 265 2.41 2.56 25.90
CA HIS A 265 2.27 1.80 24.65
C HIS A 265 1.20 0.73 24.85
N ILE A 266 0.45 0.42 23.80
CA ILE A 266 -0.55 -0.65 23.82
C ILE A 266 -0.26 -1.60 22.66
N ALA A 267 0.03 -2.85 22.99
CA ALA A 267 0.18 -3.91 22.00
C ALA A 267 -1.19 -4.31 21.41
N THR A 268 -1.27 -4.41 20.09
CA THR A 268 -2.46 -4.89 19.35
C THR A 268 -2.25 -6.30 18.79
N GLY A 269 -0.98 -6.67 18.55
CA GLY A 269 -0.61 -8.02 18.11
C GLY A 269 -0.66 -9.10 19.21
N PRO A 270 -0.77 -10.39 18.83
CA PRO A 270 -0.72 -11.48 19.78
C PRO A 270 0.61 -11.51 20.54
N ALA A 271 0.55 -11.89 21.82
CA ALA A 271 1.76 -12.24 22.57
C ALA A 271 2.26 -13.60 22.06
N GLU A 272 3.45 -13.62 21.47
CA GLU A 272 4.10 -14.84 20.99
C GLU A 272 4.79 -15.58 22.15
N ASP A 273 5.38 -14.82 23.10
CA ASP A 273 5.91 -15.32 24.38
C ASP A 273 5.92 -14.22 25.46
N PRO A 274 6.37 -14.49 26.71
CA PRO A 274 6.43 -13.48 27.77
C PRO A 274 7.36 -12.29 27.53
N ALA A 275 8.29 -12.40 26.58
CA ALA A 275 9.29 -11.40 26.23
C ALA A 275 8.99 -10.69 24.89
N THR A 276 8.04 -11.20 24.08
CA THR A 276 7.81 -10.75 22.71
C THR A 276 6.33 -10.79 22.33
N ILE A 277 5.90 -9.70 21.70
CA ILE A 277 4.61 -9.52 21.04
C ILE A 277 4.85 -9.47 19.53
N ALA A 278 3.97 -10.10 18.74
CA ALA A 278 4.16 -10.33 17.32
C ALA A 278 4.46 -9.02 16.56
N ALA A 279 5.69 -8.88 16.10
CA ALA A 279 6.01 -8.01 14.97
C ALA A 279 5.18 -8.46 13.75
N GLY A 280 4.86 -7.55 12.85
CA GLY A 280 4.20 -7.94 11.60
C GLY A 280 2.72 -7.68 11.56
N VAL A 281 2.11 -7.01 12.54
CA VAL A 281 0.64 -6.78 12.53
C VAL A 281 0.19 -5.59 11.69
N HIS A 282 1.09 -4.63 11.47
CA HIS A 282 0.91 -3.45 10.61
C HIS A 282 -0.31 -2.61 11.00
N PRO A 283 -0.23 -1.84 12.11
CA PRO A 283 -1.30 -0.93 12.48
C PRO A 283 -1.37 0.26 11.50
N THR A 284 -2.18 0.15 10.46
CA THR A 284 -2.24 1.07 9.30
C THR A 284 -3.28 2.18 9.45
N ALA A 285 -4.39 1.93 10.14
CA ALA A 285 -5.43 2.95 10.33
C ALA A 285 -5.91 2.99 11.79
N MET A 286 -6.29 4.19 12.22
CA MET A 286 -6.86 4.40 13.55
C MET A 286 -8.04 5.36 13.50
N ILE A 287 -9.08 5.05 14.28
CA ILE A 287 -10.20 5.97 14.50
C ILE A 287 -10.56 6.00 15.99
N ALA A 288 -10.54 7.20 16.56
CA ALA A 288 -10.96 7.42 17.94
C ALA A 288 -12.48 7.54 18.01
N LEU A 289 -13.08 6.94 19.04
CA LEU A 289 -14.49 7.18 19.33
C LEU A 289 -14.68 8.57 19.95
N SER A 290 -15.63 9.33 19.42
CA SER A 290 -15.98 10.65 19.94
C SER A 290 -16.25 10.60 21.44
N ASP A 291 -15.62 11.51 22.19
CA ASP A 291 -15.75 11.66 23.64
C ASP A 291 -15.45 10.40 24.47
N SER A 292 -14.66 9.48 23.92
CA SER A 292 -14.25 8.22 24.56
C SER A 292 -12.72 8.07 24.57
N PRO A 293 -12.14 7.35 25.54
CA PRO A 293 -10.74 6.96 25.48
C PRO A 293 -10.46 5.83 24.48
N ASN A 294 -11.50 5.26 23.88
CA ASN A 294 -11.36 4.11 23.00
C ASN A 294 -10.92 4.50 21.59
N VAL A 295 -10.01 3.70 21.03
CA VAL A 295 -9.53 3.80 19.66
C VAL A 295 -9.64 2.43 19.00
N PHE A 296 -10.10 2.39 17.76
CA PHE A 296 -9.97 1.20 16.92
C PHE A 296 -8.69 1.30 16.10
N VAL A 297 -7.92 0.21 16.07
CA VAL A 297 -6.66 0.09 15.33
C VAL A 297 -6.80 -1.03 14.32
N ALA A 298 -6.61 -0.74 13.04
CA ALA A 298 -6.61 -1.73 11.98
C ALA A 298 -5.21 -2.34 11.86
N ASP A 299 -5.09 -3.62 12.19
CA ASP A 299 -3.86 -4.40 12.04
C ASP A 299 -3.93 -5.14 10.69
N ALA A 300 -3.47 -4.48 9.63
CA ALA A 300 -3.69 -4.86 8.24
C ALA A 300 -3.19 -6.28 7.92
N ASN A 301 -1.97 -6.60 8.32
CA ASN A 301 -1.35 -7.86 7.89
C ASN A 301 -2.01 -9.08 8.54
N VAL A 302 -2.74 -8.92 9.65
CA VAL A 302 -3.33 -10.03 10.42
C VAL A 302 -4.86 -10.08 10.40
N ASP A 303 -5.49 -9.30 9.51
CA ASP A 303 -6.95 -9.22 9.31
C ASP A 303 -7.75 -8.95 10.60
N LYS A 304 -7.29 -7.97 11.38
CA LYS A 304 -7.92 -7.62 12.66
C LYS A 304 -8.14 -6.13 12.80
N VAL A 305 -9.19 -5.80 13.56
CA VAL A 305 -9.35 -4.48 14.17
C VAL A 305 -9.36 -4.65 15.68
N VAL A 306 -8.46 -3.98 16.37
CA VAL A 306 -8.32 -4.05 17.84
C VAL A 306 -8.87 -2.76 18.45
N GLU A 307 -9.84 -2.90 19.33
CA GLU A 307 -10.28 -1.78 20.16
C GLU A 307 -9.40 -1.69 21.39
N VAL A 308 -8.86 -0.50 21.67
CA VAL A 308 -7.95 -0.24 22.78
C VAL A 308 -8.47 0.93 23.61
N ASP A 309 -8.25 0.88 24.92
CA ASP A 309 -8.53 1.95 25.86
C ASP A 309 -7.24 2.70 26.18
N THR A 310 -7.18 3.96 25.77
CA THR A 310 -6.01 4.82 25.93
C THR A 310 -5.81 5.32 27.36
N GLN A 311 -6.81 5.27 28.24
CA GLN A 311 -6.69 5.60 29.66
C GLN A 311 -6.13 4.43 30.46
N THR A 312 -6.67 3.22 30.25
CA THR A 312 -6.24 2.02 30.98
C THR A 312 -5.03 1.33 30.36
N MET A 313 -4.60 1.77 29.17
CA MET A 313 -3.48 1.25 28.38
C MET A 313 -3.62 -0.23 28.05
N ARG A 314 -4.82 -0.65 27.62
CA ARG A 314 -5.13 -2.06 27.37
C ARG A 314 -5.97 -2.27 26.11
N PRO A 315 -5.78 -3.38 25.39
CA PRO A 315 -6.76 -3.84 24.43
C PRO A 315 -8.05 -4.25 25.14
N LEU A 316 -9.19 -3.86 24.57
CA LEU A 316 -10.53 -4.17 25.07
C LEU A 316 -11.12 -5.39 24.34
N ARG A 317 -11.04 -5.41 23.01
CA ARG A 317 -11.52 -6.52 22.19
C ARG A 317 -10.84 -6.57 20.82
N VAL A 318 -10.97 -7.71 20.16
CA VAL A 318 -10.48 -7.96 18.81
C VAL A 318 -11.66 -8.31 17.91
N ILE A 319 -11.80 -7.59 16.81
CA ILE A 319 -12.70 -7.88 15.70
C ILE A 319 -11.87 -8.62 14.65
N TYR A 320 -12.30 -9.82 14.25
CA TYR A 320 -11.68 -10.59 13.18
C TYR A 320 -12.35 -10.21 11.86
N ASP A 321 -11.60 -9.59 10.95
CA ASP A 321 -12.12 -9.03 9.68
C ASP A 321 -11.97 -9.98 8.49
N SER A 322 -11.77 -11.27 8.78
CA SER A 322 -11.75 -12.30 7.75
C SER A 322 -13.13 -12.43 7.07
N PRO A 323 -13.21 -12.59 5.74
CA PRO A 323 -14.48 -12.62 5.00
C PRO A 323 -15.38 -13.79 5.44
N TYR A 324 -14.78 -14.89 5.89
CA TYR A 324 -15.44 -16.05 6.46
C TYR A 324 -14.58 -16.70 7.55
N HIS A 325 -15.20 -17.54 8.37
CA HIS A 325 -14.52 -18.27 9.43
C HIS A 325 -13.36 -19.13 8.87
N ASN A 326 -12.16 -18.98 9.44
CA ASN A 326 -10.91 -19.62 9.00
C ASN A 326 -10.44 -19.23 7.58
N ALA A 327 -10.83 -18.06 7.05
CA ALA A 327 -10.16 -17.55 5.87
C ALA A 327 -8.66 -17.36 6.16
N PRO A 328 -7.76 -17.67 5.21
CA PRO A 328 -6.37 -17.23 5.29
C PRO A 328 -6.28 -15.71 5.40
N PRO A 329 -5.23 -15.16 6.03
CA PRO A 329 -4.98 -13.72 6.04
C PRO A 329 -4.94 -13.15 4.62
N GLY A 330 -5.51 -11.96 4.44
CA GLY A 330 -5.56 -11.27 3.15
C GLY A 330 -6.69 -10.24 3.00
N SER A 331 -7.49 -9.98 4.04
CA SER A 331 -8.46 -8.87 4.03
C SER A 331 -7.76 -7.51 3.97
N TYR A 332 -6.63 -7.36 4.68
CA TYR A 332 -5.86 -6.11 4.77
C TYR A 332 -6.72 -4.89 5.12
N PRO A 333 -7.23 -4.79 6.37
CA PRO A 333 -7.97 -3.62 6.83
C PRO A 333 -7.04 -2.39 6.85
N ASP A 334 -7.29 -1.45 5.94
CA ASP A 334 -6.35 -0.37 5.61
C ASP A 334 -6.90 1.04 5.87
N GLY A 335 -8.21 1.16 6.09
CA GLY A 335 -8.88 2.42 6.38
C GLY A 335 -10.05 2.23 7.31
N LEU A 336 -10.26 3.18 8.24
CA LEU A 336 -11.33 3.14 9.23
C LEU A 336 -12.16 4.42 9.20
N ALA A 337 -13.48 4.29 9.38
CA ALA A 337 -14.37 5.41 9.67
C ALA A 337 -15.47 4.97 10.63
N VAL A 338 -16.03 5.91 11.38
CA VAL A 338 -17.18 5.66 12.27
C VAL A 338 -18.29 6.65 11.96
N ALA A 339 -19.52 6.16 11.81
CA ALA A 339 -20.71 7.00 11.66
C ALA A 339 -21.97 6.23 12.08
N ASP A 340 -22.95 6.94 12.64
CA ASP A 340 -24.28 6.39 12.94
C ASP A 340 -24.30 5.10 13.78
N GLY A 341 -23.29 4.89 14.63
CA GLY A 341 -23.16 3.67 15.46
C GLY A 341 -22.48 2.50 14.73
N GLU A 342 -21.99 2.72 13.52
CA GLU A 342 -21.31 1.74 12.69
C GLU A 342 -19.81 2.06 12.58
N LEU A 343 -18.99 1.02 12.60
CA LEU A 343 -17.58 1.05 12.23
C LEU A 343 -17.43 0.50 10.81
N PHE A 344 -16.84 1.29 9.93
CA PHE A 344 -16.53 0.96 8.56
C PHE A 344 -15.05 0.61 8.44
N VAL A 345 -14.74 -0.52 7.81
CA VAL A 345 -13.38 -1.02 7.62
C VAL A 345 -13.14 -1.29 6.14
N ALA A 346 -12.20 -0.57 5.53
CA ALA A 346 -11.80 -0.78 4.14
C ALA A 346 -10.87 -1.99 4.04
N ASN A 347 -11.35 -3.08 3.45
CA ASN A 347 -10.58 -4.30 3.24
C ASN A 347 -9.92 -4.26 1.86
N SER A 348 -8.66 -3.82 1.83
CA SER A 348 -7.90 -3.63 0.60
C SER A 348 -7.80 -4.91 -0.24
N GLY A 349 -7.64 -6.07 0.40
CA GLY A 349 -7.51 -7.35 -0.31
C GLY A 349 -8.84 -8.00 -0.72
N ASN A 350 -9.96 -7.58 -0.13
CA ASN A 350 -11.29 -8.14 -0.43
C ASN A 350 -12.15 -7.23 -1.31
N ASN A 351 -11.67 -6.03 -1.66
CA ASN A 351 -12.43 -5.07 -2.49
C ASN A 351 -13.78 -4.70 -1.87
N ASP A 352 -13.86 -4.66 -0.54
CA ASP A 352 -15.08 -4.31 0.19
C ASP A 352 -14.81 -3.33 1.35
N VAL A 353 -15.90 -2.73 1.83
CA VAL A 353 -15.93 -2.10 3.14
C VAL A 353 -16.80 -2.96 4.05
N ALA A 354 -16.21 -3.55 5.08
CA ALA A 354 -16.95 -4.23 6.13
C ALA A 354 -17.63 -3.22 7.07
N VAL A 355 -18.87 -3.54 7.45
CA VAL A 355 -19.68 -2.71 8.35
C VAL A 355 -19.90 -3.50 9.64
N TYR A 356 -19.50 -2.91 10.76
CA TYR A 356 -19.63 -3.49 12.10
C TYR A 356 -20.48 -2.59 12.99
N ASP A 357 -21.26 -3.17 13.90
CA ASP A 357 -21.82 -2.41 15.00
C ASP A 357 -20.69 -1.97 15.93
N VAL A 358 -20.56 -0.67 16.17
CA VAL A 358 -19.43 -0.12 16.91
C VAL A 358 -19.45 -0.51 18.39
N HIS A 359 -20.61 -0.88 18.94
CA HIS A 359 -20.75 -1.25 20.34
C HIS A 359 -20.54 -2.76 20.56
N THR A 360 -21.10 -3.61 19.70
CA THR A 360 -21.03 -5.08 19.86
C THR A 360 -19.86 -5.71 19.11
N GLY A 361 -19.36 -5.06 18.04
CA GLY A 361 -18.31 -5.60 17.17
C GLY A 361 -18.84 -6.68 16.24
N GLU A 362 -20.16 -6.82 16.15
CA GLU A 362 -20.82 -7.75 15.24
C GLU A 362 -20.77 -7.21 13.81
N ARG A 363 -20.42 -8.06 12.85
CA ARG A 363 -20.43 -7.69 11.44
C ARG A 363 -21.87 -7.61 10.93
N LEU A 364 -22.28 -6.42 10.50
CA LEU A 364 -23.59 -6.15 9.92
C LEU A 364 -23.65 -6.50 8.43
N GLY A 365 -22.53 -6.36 7.71
CA GLY A 365 -22.44 -6.75 6.30
C GLY A 365 -21.22 -6.17 5.59
N LEU A 366 -21.23 -6.22 4.25
CA LEU A 366 -20.16 -5.72 3.38
C LEU A 366 -20.75 -4.81 2.30
N ILE A 367 -20.03 -3.74 1.98
CA ILE A 367 -20.31 -2.82 0.87
C ILE A 367 -19.28 -3.11 -0.24
N PRO A 368 -19.67 -3.50 -1.46
CA PRO A 368 -18.71 -3.75 -2.53
C PRO A 368 -18.08 -2.45 -3.02
N THR A 369 -16.78 -2.49 -3.26
CA THR A 369 -15.99 -1.35 -3.74
C THR A 369 -15.28 -1.67 -5.04
N ALA A 370 -14.49 -0.71 -5.53
CA ALA A 370 -13.52 -0.97 -6.58
C ALA A 370 -12.26 -1.63 -5.96
N TRP A 371 -11.22 -1.85 -6.75
CA TRP A 371 -10.05 -2.58 -6.31
C TRP A 371 -9.20 -1.77 -5.33
N TYR A 372 -8.87 -2.41 -4.20
CA TYR A 372 -7.91 -1.95 -3.20
C TYR A 372 -8.36 -0.67 -2.47
N PRO A 373 -9.47 -0.72 -1.69
CA PRO A 373 -9.93 0.42 -0.90
C PRO A 373 -8.92 0.81 0.20
N THR A 374 -8.39 2.04 0.14
CA THR A 374 -7.24 2.50 0.95
C THR A 374 -7.61 3.44 2.09
N ALA A 375 -8.60 4.32 1.90
CA ALA A 375 -9.02 5.28 2.92
C ALA A 375 -10.51 5.59 2.87
N LEU A 376 -11.04 5.94 4.04
CA LEU A 376 -12.45 6.23 4.29
C LEU A 376 -12.60 7.64 4.89
N ALA A 377 -13.65 8.35 4.48
CA ALA A 377 -14.13 9.55 5.16
C ALA A 377 -15.66 9.55 5.22
N VAL A 378 -16.23 10.11 6.30
CA VAL A 378 -17.67 10.33 6.40
C VAL A 378 -17.96 11.82 6.48
N ASN A 379 -18.93 12.27 5.68
CA ASN A 379 -19.44 13.64 5.72
C ASN A 379 -20.89 13.67 5.22
N ASP A 380 -21.78 14.32 5.98
CA ASP A 380 -23.18 14.59 5.61
C ASP A 380 -23.96 13.33 5.20
N GLY A 381 -23.87 12.28 6.02
CA GLY A 381 -24.59 11.02 5.80
C GLY A 381 -24.08 10.18 4.62
N ALA A 382 -22.89 10.47 4.10
CA ALA A 382 -22.26 9.68 3.05
C ALA A 382 -20.86 9.19 3.46
N LEU A 383 -20.55 7.96 3.06
CA LEU A 383 -19.23 7.37 3.12
C LEU A 383 -18.51 7.60 1.79
N TYR A 384 -17.29 8.10 1.86
CA TYR A 384 -16.37 8.26 0.75
C TYR A 384 -15.27 7.22 0.86
N VAL A 385 -15.04 6.47 -0.22
CA VAL A 385 -14.04 5.40 -0.28
C VAL A 385 -13.09 5.70 -1.43
N THR A 386 -11.80 5.77 -1.12
CA THR A 386 -10.75 5.78 -2.16
C THR A 386 -10.29 4.36 -2.42
N CYS A 387 -10.14 4.00 -3.70
CA CYS A 387 -9.71 2.68 -4.15
C CYS A 387 -8.47 2.86 -5.03
N ALA A 388 -7.30 2.42 -4.56
CA ALA A 388 -6.02 2.76 -5.16
C ALA A 388 -5.81 2.18 -6.56
N LYS A 389 -6.31 0.95 -6.78
CA LYS A 389 -6.21 0.22 -8.06
C LYS A 389 -7.46 0.39 -8.93
N GLY A 390 -8.51 1.03 -8.40
CA GLY A 390 -9.72 1.41 -9.12
C GLY A 390 -10.35 0.25 -9.87
N LEU A 391 -10.51 0.37 -11.18
CA LEU A 391 -11.11 -0.68 -12.01
C LEU A 391 -10.06 -1.58 -12.70
N GLY A 392 -8.80 -1.54 -12.23
CA GLY A 392 -7.65 -2.20 -12.84
C GLY A 392 -6.97 -1.35 -13.92
N SER A 393 -5.82 -1.83 -14.40
CA SER A 393 -5.01 -1.21 -15.46
C SER A 393 -5.52 -1.48 -16.88
N GLY A 394 -6.29 -2.55 -17.08
CA GLY A 394 -6.71 -3.01 -18.40
C GLY A 394 -5.52 -3.53 -19.24
N PRO A 395 -5.76 -3.88 -20.53
CA PRO A 395 -4.70 -4.37 -21.40
C PRO A 395 -3.71 -3.27 -21.78
N ASP A 396 -2.44 -3.62 -21.86
CA ASP A 396 -1.37 -2.73 -22.30
C ASP A 396 -1.30 -2.58 -23.84
N LEU A 397 -2.31 -1.95 -24.43
CA LEU A 397 -2.44 -1.89 -25.91
C LEU A 397 -1.50 -0.88 -26.57
N GLN A 398 -0.95 0.06 -25.80
CA GLN A 398 -0.08 1.11 -26.33
C GLN A 398 1.36 0.98 -25.88
N TRP A 399 1.69 -0.11 -25.18
CA TRP A 399 2.93 -0.26 -24.42
C TRP A 399 2.97 0.91 -23.43
N GLN A 400 2.42 0.83 -22.25
CA GLN A 400 2.18 1.93 -21.31
C GLN A 400 2.97 1.65 -20.04
N TYR A 401 3.40 2.71 -19.35
CA TYR A 401 4.39 2.48 -18.29
C TYR A 401 3.66 1.84 -17.14
N ILE A 402 3.98 0.59 -16.85
CA ILE A 402 3.15 -0.24 -15.97
C ILE A 402 2.78 0.42 -14.65
N GLY A 403 3.70 1.19 -14.06
CA GLY A 403 3.47 1.88 -12.78
C GLY A 403 2.37 2.95 -12.82
N ASN A 404 2.02 3.49 -13.99
CA ASN A 404 1.02 4.55 -14.10
C ASN A 404 -0.26 4.15 -14.86
N MET A 405 -0.37 2.89 -15.26
CA MET A 405 -1.56 2.38 -15.95
C MET A 405 -2.78 2.24 -15.03
N MET A 406 -2.57 2.10 -13.73
CA MET A 406 -3.66 1.96 -12.76
C MET A 406 -4.25 3.32 -12.38
N HIS A 407 -5.53 3.55 -12.64
CA HIS A 407 -6.21 4.73 -12.14
C HIS A 407 -7.08 4.37 -10.95
N GLY A 408 -7.07 5.21 -9.92
CA GLY A 408 -7.90 4.99 -8.76
C GLY A 408 -9.35 5.42 -8.96
N VAL A 409 -10.17 5.15 -7.96
CA VAL A 409 -11.59 5.55 -7.91
C VAL A 409 -11.89 6.20 -6.56
N LEU A 410 -12.67 7.28 -6.60
CA LEU A 410 -13.41 7.81 -5.47
C LEU A 410 -14.86 7.35 -5.58
N GLN A 411 -15.34 6.65 -4.57
CA GLN A 411 -16.70 6.14 -4.46
C GLN A 411 -17.44 6.86 -3.33
N LYS A 412 -18.72 7.18 -3.55
CA LYS A 412 -19.63 7.79 -2.58
C LYS A 412 -20.84 6.88 -2.38
N VAL A 413 -21.06 6.47 -1.14
CA VAL A 413 -22.19 5.63 -0.70
C VAL A 413 -23.04 6.41 0.28
N ASN A 414 -24.35 6.47 0.04
CA ASN A 414 -25.28 7.12 0.96
C ASN A 414 -25.61 6.18 2.13
N LEU A 415 -25.28 6.58 3.36
CA LEU A 415 -25.43 5.72 4.55
C LEU A 415 -26.91 5.42 4.85
N SER A 416 -27.83 6.30 4.48
CA SER A 416 -29.28 6.05 4.63
C SER A 416 -29.82 4.90 3.77
N GLU A 417 -29.02 4.41 2.82
CA GLU A 417 -29.36 3.27 1.97
C GLU A 417 -28.92 1.93 2.57
N LEU A 418 -28.02 1.93 3.56
CA LEU A 418 -27.44 0.72 4.13
C LEU A 418 -28.49 -0.31 4.60
N PRO A 419 -29.48 0.05 5.44
CA PRO A 419 -30.44 -0.94 5.95
C PRO A 419 -31.23 -1.65 4.84
N ARG A 420 -31.38 -1.01 3.68
CA ARG A 420 -32.13 -1.55 2.54
C ARG A 420 -31.29 -2.48 1.67
N HIS A 421 -30.01 -2.20 1.51
CA HIS A 421 -29.16 -2.87 0.50
C HIS A 421 -28.06 -3.76 1.07
N LEU A 422 -27.66 -3.58 2.35
CA LEU A 422 -26.48 -4.22 2.92
C LEU A 422 -26.48 -5.76 2.79
N ALA A 423 -27.63 -6.41 2.97
CA ALA A 423 -27.74 -7.86 2.80
C ALA A 423 -27.50 -8.32 1.35
N GLN A 424 -27.93 -7.53 0.35
CA GLN A 424 -27.66 -7.80 -1.06
C GLN A 424 -26.19 -7.55 -1.38
N TRP A 425 -25.66 -6.41 -0.97
CA TRP A 425 -24.27 -6.02 -1.15
C TRP A 425 -23.30 -7.04 -0.54
N THR A 426 -23.61 -7.55 0.65
CA THR A 426 -22.82 -8.62 1.29
C THR A 426 -22.73 -9.88 0.42
N ARG A 427 -23.84 -10.29 -0.20
CA ARG A 427 -23.83 -11.45 -1.11
C ARG A 427 -23.01 -11.18 -2.36
N GLU A 428 -23.04 -9.94 -2.87
CA GLU A 428 -22.30 -9.53 -4.05
C GLU A 428 -20.79 -9.47 -3.77
N SER A 429 -20.35 -8.83 -2.68
CA SER A 429 -18.94 -8.84 -2.24
C SER A 429 -18.40 -10.26 -2.10
N LEU A 430 -19.08 -11.11 -1.32
CA LEU A 430 -18.63 -12.50 -1.14
C LEU A 430 -18.63 -13.31 -2.44
N HIS A 431 -19.49 -12.98 -3.41
CA HIS A 431 -19.53 -13.70 -4.68
C HIS A 431 -18.38 -13.29 -5.61
N ASN A 432 -18.06 -12.00 -5.66
CA ASN A 432 -17.04 -11.43 -6.54
C ASN A 432 -15.67 -12.05 -6.29
N ASP A 433 -15.27 -12.20 -5.02
CA ASP A 433 -13.97 -12.76 -4.65
C ASP A 433 -14.01 -14.29 -4.47
N GLY A 434 -15.13 -14.93 -4.81
CA GLY A 434 -15.28 -16.38 -4.71
C GLY A 434 -15.41 -16.91 -3.27
N PHE A 435 -15.76 -16.05 -2.32
CA PHE A 435 -15.91 -16.36 -0.90
C PHE A 435 -17.28 -16.95 -0.51
N ALA A 436 -18.27 -16.93 -1.40
CA ALA A 436 -19.54 -17.59 -1.15
C ALA A 436 -19.34 -19.08 -0.85
N LEU A 437 -20.11 -19.61 0.12
CA LEU A 437 -19.95 -20.99 0.59
C LEU A 437 -19.96 -22.03 -0.55
N ALA A 438 -20.82 -21.83 -1.55
CA ALA A 438 -20.88 -22.71 -2.72
C ALA A 438 -19.60 -22.67 -3.56
N GLN A 439 -19.05 -21.48 -3.84
CA GLN A 439 -17.80 -21.31 -4.59
C GLN A 439 -16.61 -21.93 -3.83
N ARG A 440 -16.50 -21.66 -2.52
CA ARG A 440 -15.45 -22.25 -1.68
C ARG A 440 -15.54 -23.77 -1.59
N THR A 441 -16.75 -24.31 -1.43
CA THR A 441 -16.96 -25.78 -1.36
C THR A 441 -16.59 -26.46 -2.68
N ALA A 442 -16.98 -25.85 -3.80
CA ALA A 442 -16.62 -26.35 -5.13
C ALA A 442 -15.10 -26.32 -5.36
N ARG A 443 -14.44 -25.19 -5.03
CA ARG A 443 -12.99 -25.02 -5.14
C ARG A 443 -12.25 -26.03 -4.27
N HIS A 444 -12.58 -26.14 -2.98
CA HIS A 444 -11.97 -27.10 -2.07
C HIS A 444 -12.12 -28.56 -2.58
N THR A 445 -13.30 -28.92 -3.09
CA THR A 445 -13.52 -30.27 -3.65
C THR A 445 -12.60 -30.54 -4.85
N GLN A 446 -12.43 -29.55 -5.72
CA GLN A 446 -11.54 -29.64 -6.87
C GLN A 446 -10.06 -29.71 -6.45
N ASP A 447 -9.65 -28.88 -5.50
CA ASP A 447 -8.28 -28.82 -4.99
C ASP A 447 -7.90 -30.11 -4.27
N ALA A 448 -8.80 -30.68 -3.47
CA ALA A 448 -8.58 -31.95 -2.78
C ALA A 448 -8.42 -33.12 -3.77
N ARG A 449 -9.22 -33.15 -4.85
CA ARG A 449 -9.08 -34.15 -5.92
C ARG A 449 -7.74 -34.00 -6.65
N THR A 450 -7.40 -32.78 -7.04
CA THR A 450 -6.16 -32.44 -7.73
C THR A 450 -4.95 -32.80 -6.86
N THR A 451 -4.93 -32.36 -5.61
CA THR A 451 -3.86 -32.67 -4.64
C THR A 451 -3.70 -34.17 -4.44
N THR A 452 -4.80 -34.92 -4.31
CA THR A 452 -4.74 -36.39 -4.17
C THR A 452 -4.13 -37.05 -5.39
N PHE A 453 -4.48 -36.58 -6.59
CA PHE A 453 -3.90 -37.06 -7.84
C PHE A 453 -2.40 -36.72 -7.91
N LEU A 454 -2.02 -35.46 -7.71
CA LEU A 454 -0.63 -35.01 -7.80
C LEU A 454 0.26 -35.74 -6.79
N LYS A 455 -0.17 -35.91 -5.53
CA LYS A 455 0.60 -36.65 -4.51
C LYS A 455 0.89 -38.11 -4.87
N LYS A 456 0.06 -38.74 -5.72
CA LYS A 456 0.27 -40.11 -6.19
C LYS A 456 1.22 -40.21 -7.38
N HIS A 457 1.38 -39.14 -8.16
CA HIS A 457 2.07 -39.18 -9.46
C HIS A 457 3.33 -38.31 -9.52
N ILE A 458 3.46 -37.31 -8.64
CA ILE A 458 4.56 -36.37 -8.63
C ILE A 458 5.37 -36.57 -7.36
N ARG A 459 6.66 -36.87 -7.53
CA ARG A 459 7.63 -37.00 -6.44
C ARG A 459 8.51 -35.75 -6.28
N TYR A 460 8.78 -35.06 -7.38
CA TYR A 460 9.65 -33.89 -7.45
C TYR A 460 8.96 -32.80 -8.26
N VAL A 461 9.08 -31.57 -7.79
CA VAL A 461 8.60 -30.38 -8.50
C VAL A 461 9.82 -29.49 -8.75
N VAL A 462 10.01 -29.10 -10.01
CA VAL A 462 10.96 -28.05 -10.37
C VAL A 462 10.13 -26.83 -10.74
N PHE A 463 10.22 -25.79 -9.92
CA PHE A 463 9.55 -24.51 -10.17
C PHE A 463 10.55 -23.54 -10.77
N ILE A 464 10.21 -22.96 -11.92
CA ILE A 464 11.05 -21.98 -12.61
C ILE A 464 10.21 -20.71 -12.77
N LEU A 465 10.59 -19.68 -12.02
CA LEU A 465 10.07 -18.32 -12.23
C LEU A 465 10.92 -17.63 -13.30
N ARG A 466 10.26 -17.04 -14.29
CA ARG A 466 10.89 -16.12 -15.25
C ARG A 466 10.21 -14.77 -15.11
N GLU A 467 11.03 -13.73 -15.15
CA GLU A 467 10.62 -12.35 -14.93
C GLU A 467 11.00 -11.48 -16.15
N ASN A 468 10.48 -10.24 -16.21
CA ASN A 468 10.73 -9.21 -17.22
C ASN A 468 10.10 -9.45 -18.61
N LYS A 469 9.33 -10.53 -18.78
CA LYS A 469 8.53 -10.82 -19.98
C LYS A 469 7.15 -11.31 -19.59
N SER A 470 6.12 -10.77 -20.26
CA SER A 470 4.76 -11.28 -20.18
C SER A 470 4.65 -12.62 -20.91
N PHE A 471 3.55 -13.35 -20.67
CA PHE A 471 3.31 -14.66 -21.29
C PHE A 471 3.30 -14.57 -22.82
N ASP A 472 2.55 -13.62 -23.37
CA ASP A 472 2.40 -13.49 -24.83
C ASP A 472 3.67 -12.98 -25.52
N GLU A 473 4.55 -12.25 -24.84
CA GLU A 473 5.85 -11.85 -25.42
C GLU A 473 6.78 -13.05 -25.68
N ASP A 474 6.65 -14.11 -24.90
CA ASP A 474 7.53 -15.30 -24.91
C ASP A 474 6.87 -16.54 -25.57
N LEU A 475 5.53 -16.62 -25.54
CA LEU A 475 4.74 -17.79 -25.95
C LEU A 475 3.46 -17.38 -26.72
N GLY A 476 3.39 -16.19 -27.29
CA GLY A 476 2.19 -15.68 -27.97
C GLY A 476 1.83 -16.48 -29.23
N ASP A 477 2.82 -17.06 -29.92
CA ASP A 477 2.58 -17.98 -31.06
C ASP A 477 2.42 -19.46 -30.65
N TYR A 478 2.48 -19.80 -29.35
CA TYR A 478 2.41 -21.19 -28.87
C TYR A 478 0.99 -21.75 -28.95
N SER A 479 0.65 -22.33 -30.10
CA SER A 479 -0.70 -22.78 -30.43
C SER A 479 -1.36 -23.72 -29.41
N ALA A 480 -0.58 -24.50 -28.65
CA ALA A 480 -1.11 -25.42 -27.65
C ALA A 480 -1.63 -24.73 -26.38
N ALA A 481 -1.25 -23.48 -26.12
CA ALA A 481 -1.88 -22.65 -25.09
C ALA A 481 -3.28 -22.15 -25.52
N GLY A 482 -3.64 -22.30 -26.79
CA GLY A 482 -4.97 -21.98 -27.31
C GLY A 482 -5.30 -20.50 -27.11
N LYS A 483 -6.46 -20.21 -26.50
CA LYS A 483 -6.94 -18.84 -26.29
C LYS A 483 -6.09 -17.98 -25.35
N TRP A 484 -5.12 -18.58 -24.66
CA TRP A 484 -4.24 -17.89 -23.71
C TRP A 484 -2.96 -17.35 -24.36
N ALA A 485 -2.72 -17.68 -25.63
CA ALA A 485 -1.60 -17.18 -26.41
C ALA A 485 -2.14 -16.29 -27.53
N ASP A 486 -1.63 -15.05 -27.60
CA ASP A 486 -1.95 -14.12 -28.66
C ASP A 486 -0.68 -13.67 -29.42
N SER A 487 -0.55 -14.20 -30.63
CA SER A 487 0.59 -13.93 -31.52
C SER A 487 0.76 -12.46 -31.91
N HIS A 488 -0.24 -11.59 -31.66
CA HIS A 488 -0.09 -10.15 -31.90
C HIS A 488 0.87 -9.48 -30.92
N PHE A 489 1.10 -10.06 -29.74
CA PHE A 489 2.01 -9.54 -28.72
C PHE A 489 3.36 -10.28 -28.67
N ASP A 490 3.57 -11.23 -29.58
CA ASP A 490 4.76 -12.08 -29.62
C ASP A 490 6.02 -11.28 -29.97
N LEU A 491 7.02 -11.32 -29.08
CA LEU A 491 8.34 -10.73 -29.33
C LEU A 491 9.36 -11.78 -29.72
N TYR A 492 9.19 -13.02 -29.25
CA TYR A 492 10.10 -14.13 -29.50
C TYR A 492 9.33 -15.36 -29.92
N ASN A 493 9.85 -16.07 -30.92
CA ASN A 493 9.24 -17.33 -31.37
C ASN A 493 10.03 -18.56 -30.91
N GLN A 494 9.51 -19.74 -31.24
CA GLN A 494 10.14 -21.04 -30.94
C GLN A 494 11.60 -21.16 -31.37
N LYS A 495 12.03 -20.47 -32.44
CA LYS A 495 13.43 -20.52 -32.91
C LYS A 495 14.36 -19.76 -31.98
N GLU A 496 13.89 -18.69 -31.36
CA GLU A 496 14.66 -17.84 -30.45
C GLU A 496 14.63 -18.39 -29.01
N LEU A 497 13.52 -19.01 -28.60
CA LEU A 497 13.34 -19.61 -27.28
C LEU A 497 13.10 -21.14 -27.32
N PRO A 498 13.95 -21.93 -27.98
CA PRO A 498 13.68 -23.36 -28.23
C PRO A 498 13.54 -24.18 -26.94
N ASN A 499 14.30 -23.83 -25.91
CA ASN A 499 14.21 -24.50 -24.61
C ASN A 499 12.91 -24.19 -23.88
N LEU A 500 12.42 -22.95 -23.97
CA LEU A 500 11.16 -22.56 -23.32
C LEU A 500 9.98 -23.30 -23.95
N TYR A 501 9.90 -23.30 -25.28
CA TYR A 501 8.86 -24.04 -26.00
C TYR A 501 8.94 -25.53 -25.73
N SER A 502 10.15 -26.09 -25.66
CA SER A 502 10.34 -27.49 -25.26
C SER A 502 9.82 -27.75 -23.85
N LEU A 503 10.06 -26.85 -22.89
CA LEU A 503 9.52 -26.98 -21.53
C LEU A 503 7.99 -26.89 -21.53
N ALA A 504 7.41 -25.90 -22.21
CA ALA A 504 5.97 -25.72 -22.36
C ALA A 504 5.28 -26.92 -23.04
N HIS A 505 5.98 -27.63 -23.92
CA HIS A 505 5.46 -28.78 -24.64
C HIS A 505 5.49 -30.09 -23.83
N HIS A 506 6.52 -30.27 -23.00
CA HIS A 506 6.74 -31.54 -22.29
C HIS A 506 6.33 -31.49 -20.82
N TYR A 507 6.08 -30.30 -20.26
CA TYR A 507 5.73 -30.09 -18.86
C TYR A 507 4.45 -29.26 -18.71
N ALA A 508 4.02 -29.06 -17.46
CA ALA A 508 2.84 -28.26 -17.17
C ALA A 508 3.13 -26.77 -17.41
N LEU A 509 2.35 -26.15 -18.28
CA LEU A 509 2.37 -24.71 -18.52
C LEU A 509 1.19 -24.06 -17.78
N PHE A 510 1.48 -23.21 -16.78
CA PHE A 510 0.49 -22.51 -15.98
C PHE A 510 0.08 -21.19 -16.63
N VAL A 511 -0.75 -21.24 -17.67
CA VAL A 511 -1.21 -20.06 -18.43
C VAL A 511 -2.38 -19.32 -17.81
N ASN A 512 -3.04 -19.92 -16.82
CA ASN A 512 -4.19 -19.36 -16.13
C ASN A 512 -3.84 -19.14 -14.65
N PHE A 513 -2.86 -18.27 -14.43
CA PHE A 513 -2.38 -17.89 -13.10
C PHE A 513 -2.90 -16.49 -12.78
N MET A 514 -3.83 -16.41 -11.84
CA MET A 514 -4.40 -15.14 -11.38
C MET A 514 -3.47 -14.59 -10.29
N ALA A 515 -2.47 -13.82 -10.69
CA ALA A 515 -1.60 -13.10 -9.78
C ALA A 515 -1.79 -11.59 -9.99
N ASP A 516 -1.87 -10.90 -8.86
CA ASP A 516 -2.28 -9.50 -8.75
C ASP A 516 -1.08 -8.55 -8.58
N GLY A 517 0.06 -8.91 -9.19
CA GLY A 517 1.28 -8.10 -9.17
C GLY A 517 1.40 -7.25 -10.42
N GLU A 518 1.43 -5.92 -10.27
CA GLU A 518 1.61 -5.02 -11.41
C GLU A 518 3.09 -4.79 -11.73
N VAL A 519 3.94 -4.85 -10.71
CA VAL A 519 5.39 -4.63 -10.86
C VAL A 519 6.20 -5.74 -10.21
N THR A 520 7.51 -5.76 -10.49
CA THR A 520 8.46 -6.73 -9.88
C THR A 520 8.31 -6.87 -8.37
N ALA A 521 8.10 -5.75 -7.68
CA ALA A 521 8.08 -5.68 -6.22
C ALA A 521 6.94 -6.51 -5.62
N GLN A 522 5.78 -6.54 -6.29
CA GLN A 522 4.61 -7.31 -5.87
C GLN A 522 4.60 -8.70 -6.52
N GLY A 523 4.98 -8.78 -7.81
CA GLY A 523 4.88 -9.99 -8.61
C GLY A 523 5.65 -11.16 -8.02
N HIS A 524 6.85 -10.91 -7.49
CA HIS A 524 7.60 -11.92 -6.75
C HIS A 524 6.83 -12.42 -5.54
N GLN A 525 6.39 -11.52 -4.66
CA GLN A 525 5.62 -11.88 -3.46
C GLN A 525 4.31 -12.62 -3.77
N TRP A 526 3.63 -12.27 -4.85
CA TRP A 526 2.46 -13.03 -5.29
C TRP A 526 2.80 -14.44 -5.75
N VAL A 527 3.92 -14.61 -6.43
CA VAL A 527 4.34 -15.92 -6.96
C VAL A 527 4.75 -16.87 -5.84
N ASP A 528 5.51 -16.40 -4.85
CA ASP A 528 6.06 -17.25 -3.80
C ASP A 528 5.41 -17.04 -2.43
N GLY A 529 4.82 -15.90 -2.12
CA GLY A 529 4.01 -15.61 -0.92
C GLY A 529 2.50 -15.85 -1.08
N ALA A 530 1.99 -15.81 -2.32
CA ALA A 530 0.56 -15.82 -2.65
C ALA A 530 -0.23 -14.64 -2.05
N SER A 531 0.46 -13.59 -1.63
CA SER A 531 -0.02 -12.25 -1.32
C SER A 531 1.18 -11.30 -1.17
N ASP A 532 0.92 -10.01 -1.04
CA ASP A 532 1.90 -8.98 -0.67
C ASP A 532 1.44 -8.21 0.58
N SER A 533 2.35 -7.53 1.28
CA SER A 533 1.96 -6.69 2.43
C SER A 533 1.47 -5.31 1.99
N ASP A 534 0.69 -4.65 2.84
CA ASP A 534 0.26 -3.26 2.65
C ASP A 534 1.46 -2.30 2.47
N VAL A 535 2.59 -2.57 3.12
CA VAL A 535 3.85 -1.85 2.91
C VAL A 535 4.29 -1.90 1.45
N VAL A 536 4.35 -3.11 0.88
CA VAL A 536 4.80 -3.30 -0.50
C VAL A 536 3.87 -2.55 -1.43
N GLN A 537 2.56 -2.71 -1.22
CA GLN A 537 1.50 -2.03 -1.98
C GLN A 537 1.64 -0.50 -1.94
N ARG A 538 1.97 0.07 -0.78
CA ARG A 538 2.10 1.53 -0.59
C ARG A 538 3.42 2.11 -1.06
N LEU A 539 4.50 1.34 -1.06
CA LEU A 539 5.86 1.84 -1.33
C LEU A 539 6.34 1.60 -2.77
N TRP A 540 5.85 0.58 -3.47
CA TRP A 540 6.27 0.34 -4.85
C TRP A 540 6.01 1.53 -5.80
N PRO A 541 4.91 2.31 -5.70
CA PRO A 541 4.68 3.42 -6.62
C PRO A 541 5.77 4.48 -6.53
N GLU A 542 6.31 4.71 -5.33
CA GLU A 542 7.38 5.66 -5.09
C GLU A 542 8.70 5.21 -5.69
N TYR A 543 9.03 3.94 -5.51
CA TYR A 543 10.22 3.35 -6.11
C TYR A 543 10.15 3.45 -7.64
N TYR A 544 9.01 3.08 -8.24
CA TYR A 544 8.76 3.14 -9.68
C TYR A 544 8.64 4.56 -10.25
N SER A 545 8.71 5.58 -9.40
CA SER A 545 8.70 6.98 -9.81
C SER A 545 9.94 7.75 -9.38
N ASN A 546 10.96 7.03 -8.89
CA ASN A 546 12.22 7.59 -8.41
C ASN A 546 12.04 8.60 -7.25
N ARG A 547 11.00 8.37 -6.43
CA ARG A 547 10.77 9.04 -5.13
C ARG A 547 10.88 8.09 -3.94
N GLY A 548 11.27 6.85 -4.22
CA GLY A 548 11.28 5.75 -3.25
C GLY A 548 12.07 6.05 -1.98
N LEU A 549 11.35 5.92 -0.87
CA LEU A 549 11.79 5.83 0.51
C LEU A 549 12.90 4.82 0.78
N LEU A 550 12.69 3.62 0.24
CA LEU A 550 13.54 2.45 0.38
C LEU A 550 13.94 1.99 -1.02
N TRP A 551 15.15 1.46 -1.14
CA TRP A 551 15.57 0.78 -2.37
C TRP A 551 14.72 -0.50 -2.52
N ASN A 552 13.97 -0.63 -3.62
CA ASN A 552 13.12 -1.78 -3.97
C ASN A 552 12.42 -2.46 -2.76
N ALA A 553 11.27 -1.92 -2.32
CA ALA A 553 10.50 -2.43 -1.19
C ALA A 553 9.95 -3.88 -1.35
N GLY A 554 10.17 -4.52 -2.50
CA GLY A 554 9.91 -5.94 -2.75
C GLY A 554 11.15 -6.83 -2.47
N PRO A 555 11.39 -7.89 -3.26
CA PRO A 555 12.53 -8.79 -3.03
C PRO A 555 13.87 -8.09 -3.29
N GLY A 556 14.84 -8.31 -2.40
CA GLY A 556 16.26 -7.97 -2.63
C GLY A 556 16.68 -6.53 -2.39
N GLY A 557 15.80 -5.63 -1.94
CA GLY A 557 16.09 -4.19 -1.95
C GLY A 557 16.31 -3.49 -0.62
N SER A 558 15.53 -3.82 0.41
CA SER A 558 15.55 -3.00 1.63
C SER A 558 16.46 -3.59 2.69
N ALA A 559 17.44 -2.80 3.13
CA ALA A 559 18.37 -3.17 4.19
C ALA A 559 17.60 -3.48 5.48
N SER A 560 18.07 -4.51 6.20
CA SER A 560 17.57 -4.87 7.53
C SER A 560 17.71 -3.67 8.48
N LEU A 561 16.66 -3.40 9.27
CA LEU A 561 16.78 -2.53 10.43
C LEU A 561 17.73 -3.21 11.42
N MET A 562 18.93 -2.67 11.62
CA MET A 562 19.96 -3.23 12.50
C MET A 562 19.43 -3.40 13.95
N PRO A 563 18.93 -4.58 14.37
CA PRO A 563 18.12 -4.68 15.58
C PRO A 563 18.96 -4.98 16.83
N GLN A 564 20.24 -4.58 16.86
CA GLN A 564 21.22 -5.03 17.85
C GLN A 564 21.02 -4.49 19.29
N ALA A 565 19.84 -4.02 19.68
CA ALA A 565 19.57 -3.47 21.01
C ALA A 565 18.53 -4.32 21.80
N PRO A 566 18.88 -4.84 23.00
CA PRO A 566 17.93 -5.53 23.87
C PRO A 566 16.89 -4.58 24.49
N GLY A 567 15.61 -4.98 24.53
CA GLY A 567 14.52 -4.24 25.21
C GLY A 567 13.20 -5.04 25.25
N ALA A 568 12.32 -4.74 26.23
CA ALA A 568 11.08 -5.48 26.50
C ALA A 568 9.99 -5.38 25.40
N HIS A 569 10.25 -4.56 24.39
CA HIS A 569 9.42 -4.39 23.20
C HIS A 569 10.28 -4.52 21.94
N ASN A 570 11.23 -5.47 21.91
CA ASN A 570 11.95 -5.78 20.68
C ASN A 570 11.09 -6.72 19.82
N PRO A 571 10.33 -6.23 18.81
CA PRO A 571 9.64 -7.10 17.83
C PRO A 571 10.60 -8.07 17.11
N TYR A 572 11.92 -7.85 17.22
CA TYR A 572 12.95 -8.53 16.45
C TYR A 572 13.70 -9.64 17.22
N HIS A 573 13.31 -9.98 18.46
CA HIS A 573 14.07 -10.92 19.30
C HIS A 573 14.33 -12.29 18.63
N TYR A 574 13.36 -12.83 17.89
CA TYR A 574 13.52 -14.08 17.14
C TYR A 574 14.38 -13.93 15.87
N TYR A 575 14.48 -12.70 15.37
CA TYR A 575 14.99 -12.34 14.05
C TYR A 575 16.37 -11.66 14.10
N GLU A 576 16.93 -11.38 15.28
CA GLU A 576 18.32 -10.95 15.51
C GLU A 576 19.36 -11.87 14.85
N LYS A 577 18.96 -13.08 14.44
CA LYS A 577 19.79 -14.06 13.72
C LYS A 577 19.81 -13.84 12.20
N LEU A 578 18.94 -13.02 11.62
CA LEU A 578 18.71 -12.96 10.17
C LEU A 578 19.77 -12.18 9.36
N GLY A 579 20.61 -11.35 9.99
CA GLY A 579 21.72 -10.64 9.32
C GLY A 579 21.30 -9.55 8.32
N ASP A 580 22.26 -9.07 7.51
CA ASP A 580 22.14 -7.86 6.68
C ASP A 580 21.42 -8.06 5.32
N PHE A 581 21.03 -9.30 4.98
CA PHE A 581 20.52 -9.68 3.65
C PHE A 581 19.04 -10.13 3.66
N THR A 582 18.25 -9.69 4.64
CA THR A 582 16.80 -9.93 4.66
C THR A 582 16.04 -8.68 4.29
N ASN A 583 14.96 -8.86 3.54
CA ASN A 583 13.94 -7.82 3.37
C ASN A 583 13.52 -7.30 4.76
N PRO A 584 13.13 -6.03 4.91
CA PRO A 584 12.62 -5.49 6.15
C PRO A 584 11.38 -6.33 6.48
N TRP A 585 11.30 -6.83 7.71
CA TRP A 585 10.24 -7.75 8.13
C TRP A 585 8.83 -7.19 7.84
N ILE A 586 8.66 -5.86 7.82
CA ILE A 586 7.39 -5.19 7.52
C ILE A 586 6.95 -5.39 6.05
N SER A 587 7.86 -5.76 5.14
CA SER A 587 7.50 -6.14 3.78
C SER A 587 7.05 -7.60 3.65
N TYR A 588 7.07 -8.39 4.72
CA TYR A 588 6.59 -9.78 4.67
C TYR A 588 5.07 -9.82 4.86
N PRO A 589 4.32 -10.44 3.95
CA PRO A 589 2.93 -10.75 4.21
C PRO A 589 2.83 -11.76 5.36
N GLN A 590 1.75 -11.68 6.13
CA GLN A 590 1.45 -12.65 7.19
C GLN A 590 1.35 -14.07 6.65
N ARG A 591 0.88 -14.21 5.40
CA ARG A 591 1.02 -15.45 4.66
C ARG A 591 2.47 -15.61 4.24
N LEU A 592 3.18 -16.42 5.00
CA LEU A 592 4.59 -16.68 4.74
C LEU A 592 4.81 -17.37 3.39
N TYR A 593 5.94 -17.02 2.75
CA TYR A 593 6.44 -17.60 1.49
C TYR A 593 6.37 -19.13 1.39
N LEU A 594 6.34 -19.64 0.16
CA LEU A 594 6.14 -21.03 -0.26
C LEU A 594 7.05 -21.97 0.53
N PHE A 595 8.30 -21.60 0.71
CA PHE A 595 9.28 -22.37 1.48
C PHE A 595 8.92 -22.56 2.97
N ASN A 596 8.13 -21.67 3.56
CA ASN A 596 7.58 -21.84 4.91
C ASN A 596 6.46 -22.88 4.92
N ASN A 597 5.57 -22.84 3.92
CA ASN A 597 4.52 -23.84 3.75
C ASN A 597 5.11 -25.24 3.45
N LEU A 598 6.12 -25.32 2.58
CA LEU A 598 6.84 -26.57 2.29
C LEU A 598 7.47 -27.15 3.57
N LEU A 599 8.10 -26.31 4.39
CA LEU A 599 8.68 -26.72 5.66
C LEU A 599 7.62 -27.25 6.64
N GLN A 600 6.50 -26.55 6.80
CA GLN A 600 5.38 -26.98 7.65
C GLN A 600 4.81 -28.34 7.22
N ASN A 601 4.84 -28.62 5.91
CA ASN A 601 4.36 -29.88 5.33
C ASN A 601 5.46 -30.93 5.14
N GLN A 602 6.65 -30.74 5.74
CA GLN A 602 7.78 -31.67 5.68
C GLN A 602 8.24 -31.99 4.26
N VAL A 603 8.12 -31.03 3.33
CA VAL A 603 8.62 -31.13 1.97
C VAL A 603 10.03 -30.54 1.93
N SER A 604 11.02 -31.35 1.57
CA SER A 604 12.38 -30.88 1.26
C SER A 604 12.35 -30.02 0.00
N PHE A 605 13.05 -28.89 0.02
CA PHE A 605 13.13 -27.99 -1.11
C PHE A 605 14.53 -27.39 -1.23
N GLU A 606 14.83 -26.87 -2.42
CA GLU A 606 16.04 -26.12 -2.75
C GLU A 606 15.60 -24.93 -3.61
N ASP A 607 16.20 -23.76 -3.39
CA ASP A 607 15.83 -22.51 -4.05
C ASP A 607 17.07 -21.76 -4.53
N PHE A 608 16.96 -21.18 -5.73
CA PHE A 608 18.01 -20.47 -6.44
C PHE A 608 17.62 -19.02 -6.87
N GLY A 609 16.43 -18.51 -6.52
CA GLY A 609 15.87 -17.20 -6.94
C GLY A 609 16.18 -15.96 -6.07
N GLU A 610 15.47 -14.85 -6.26
CA GLU A 610 15.72 -13.53 -5.62
C GLU A 610 15.34 -13.49 -4.12
N ASP A 611 14.26 -14.17 -3.74
CA ASP A 611 13.87 -14.41 -2.34
C ASP A 611 14.70 -15.51 -1.66
N THR A 612 15.78 -15.97 -2.32
CA THR A 612 16.72 -16.88 -1.69
C THR A 612 17.50 -16.17 -0.61
N THR A 613 17.06 -16.44 0.60
CA THR A 613 17.95 -16.42 1.74
C THR A 613 18.95 -17.60 1.61
N ARG A 614 19.95 -17.48 0.72
CA ARG A 614 21.05 -18.47 0.58
C ARG A 614 21.93 -18.55 1.83
N ALA A 615 21.71 -17.65 2.78
CA ALA A 615 21.92 -17.89 4.19
C ALA A 615 20.63 -17.51 4.90
N ARG A 616 19.79 -18.51 5.17
CA ARG A 616 18.44 -18.30 5.70
C ARG A 616 18.39 -17.48 7.00
N ASP A 617 19.47 -17.55 7.79
CA ASP A 617 19.62 -16.89 9.10
C ASP A 617 21.11 -16.78 9.52
N GLY A 618 22.06 -16.94 8.59
CA GLY A 618 23.35 -17.59 8.95
C GLY A 618 23.18 -19.02 9.54
N VAL A 619 21.96 -19.53 9.71
CA VAL A 619 21.67 -20.90 10.15
C VAL A 619 20.57 -21.52 9.30
N ILE A 620 20.99 -22.23 8.25
CA ILE A 620 20.17 -23.25 7.62
C ILE A 620 19.80 -24.30 8.69
N ARG A 621 18.50 -24.58 8.92
CA ARG A 621 18.06 -25.73 9.75
C ARG A 621 18.82 -26.96 9.28
N SER A 622 19.37 -27.77 10.18
CA SER A 622 20.25 -28.90 9.83
C SER A 622 19.67 -29.82 8.75
N ALA A 623 18.35 -29.99 8.73
CA ALA A 623 17.62 -30.75 7.71
C ALA A 623 17.66 -30.15 6.28
N LEU A 624 17.82 -28.84 6.14
CA LEU A 624 17.94 -28.16 4.84
C LEU A 624 19.39 -28.13 4.35
N LYS A 625 20.39 -28.19 5.24
CA LYS A 625 21.84 -28.12 4.88
C LYS A 625 22.27 -29.24 3.93
N SER A 626 21.64 -30.41 4.00
CA SER A 626 21.92 -31.56 3.13
C SER A 626 21.40 -31.40 1.70
N HIS A 627 20.56 -30.40 1.44
CA HIS A 627 19.85 -30.21 0.17
C HIS A 627 20.21 -28.90 -0.53
N VAL A 628 21.29 -28.21 -0.10
CA VAL A 628 21.77 -26.97 -0.72
C VAL A 628 23.01 -27.27 -1.57
N ALA A 629 22.91 -27.05 -2.88
CA ALA A 629 24.01 -27.09 -3.83
C ALA A 629 24.89 -25.85 -3.65
N LYS A 630 26.18 -26.08 -3.39
CA LYS A 630 27.16 -25.03 -3.05
C LYS A 630 27.76 -24.34 -4.28
N ILE A 631 27.35 -24.72 -5.48
CA ILE A 631 27.99 -24.33 -6.74
C ILE A 631 26.95 -24.28 -7.86
N TYR A 632 26.38 -23.09 -8.05
CA TYR A 632 25.74 -22.66 -9.30
C TYR A 632 26.41 -21.34 -9.69
N PRO A 633 26.58 -20.98 -10.98
CA PRO A 633 27.45 -19.89 -11.38
C PRO A 633 26.94 -18.56 -10.84
N SER A 634 27.58 -18.14 -9.74
CA SER A 634 27.89 -16.79 -9.33
C SER A 634 27.25 -15.65 -10.13
N TRP A 635 26.36 -14.92 -9.48
CA TRP A 635 26.43 -13.46 -9.52
C TRP A 635 27.74 -13.06 -8.81
N VAL A 636 28.85 -13.07 -9.55
CA VAL A 636 30.01 -12.25 -9.20
C VAL A 636 29.61 -10.82 -9.58
N PRO A 637 29.82 -9.81 -8.72
CA PRO A 637 29.57 -8.42 -9.09
C PRO A 637 30.44 -8.07 -10.31
N PHE A 638 29.81 -7.56 -11.37
CA PHE A 638 30.48 -6.82 -12.46
C PHE A 638 30.41 -5.32 -12.16
#